data_AF-A0A1Q6SPT4-F1
#
_entry.id   AF-A0A1Q6SPT4-F1
#
_cell.length_a   1.000
_cell.length_b   1.000
_cell.length_c   1.000
_cell.angle_alpha   90.00
_cell.angle_beta   90.00
_cell.angle_gamma   90.00
#
_symmetry.space_group_name_H-M   'P 1'
#
loop_
_entity.id
_entity.type
_entity.pdbx_description
1 polymer ?
#
loop_
_entity_poly.entity_id
_entity_poly.type
_entity_poly.pdbx_seq_one_letter_code
_entity_poly.pdbx_strand_id
1 'polypeptide(L)'
;MNYIVMDLEWNQASDEKTKLANELLFEIIEIGAVKLNDKKHQIDSFHELIKPQVFHRMNQVTGELIHIQMEQLSNCRSFEEVAGDFLKWCGEDYVFCTWGGADLTELQRNMEYYHMSSLSSGPLKYYDIQKLFSIAYEDRKTRRSLKYAVDYLEIEQDIAFHRADSDAYYTAKVMSHFYNPALFDNYSFDTYQLPKSRADEVHAIFENYEKYISRPFPDKLTAMQDKEVISTRCFLCGANTKRRIPWFSVNNGKHYYTVVCCKTHGYLKGKIRMRKSVRDDCIYVVKTLKSIDENGVTDILKRKQQTREVRKERRHRL
;
A
#
# COMPACT_ATOMS: atom_id res chain seq x y z
N MET A 1 -5.79 -10.15 19.56
CA MET A 1 -5.32 -9.36 18.40
C MET A 1 -5.39 -7.88 18.74
N ASN A 2 -4.24 -7.20 18.74
CA ASN A 2 -4.13 -5.76 18.90
C ASN A 2 -4.03 -5.05 17.54
N TYR A 3 -4.47 -3.80 17.48
CA TYR A 3 -4.24 -2.94 16.32
C TYR A 3 -3.10 -1.98 16.65
N ILE A 4 -2.04 -2.01 15.86
CA ILE A 4 -0.92 -1.07 15.97
C ILE A 4 -1.14 0.02 14.94
N VAL A 5 -1.72 1.14 15.38
CA VAL A 5 -1.85 2.32 14.55
C VAL A 5 -0.52 3.05 14.58
N MET A 6 0.20 3.10 13.46
CA MET A 6 1.52 3.72 13.42
C MET A 6 1.62 4.75 12.30
N ASP A 7 2.54 5.68 12.52
CA ASP A 7 3.01 6.67 11.56
C ASP A 7 4.53 6.81 11.74
N LEU A 8 5.23 7.28 10.71
CA LEU A 8 6.69 7.38 10.69
C LEU A 8 7.09 8.70 10.04
N GLU A 9 8.10 9.36 10.60
CA GLU A 9 8.79 10.45 9.92
C GLU A 9 10.19 10.01 9.53
N TRP A 10 10.64 10.45 8.36
CA TRP A 10 11.94 10.08 7.81
C TRP A 10 12.68 11.27 7.21
N ASN A 11 14.01 11.22 7.30
CA ASN A 11 14.90 12.13 6.58
C ASN A 11 15.32 11.53 5.24
N GLN A 12 15.83 12.36 4.34
CA GLN A 12 16.33 11.96 3.03
C GLN A 12 17.51 12.84 2.61
N ALA A 13 18.22 12.42 1.57
CA ALA A 13 19.29 13.23 0.99
C ALA A 13 18.78 14.62 0.53
N SER A 14 19.57 15.67 0.81
CA SER A 14 19.31 17.04 0.34
C SER A 14 19.81 17.30 -1.10
N ASP A 15 20.63 16.40 -1.65
CA ASP A 15 21.24 16.53 -2.96
C ASP A 15 21.27 15.19 -3.72
N GLU A 16 21.23 15.26 -5.05
CA GLU A 16 21.20 14.07 -5.92
C GLU A 16 22.47 13.22 -5.81
N LYS A 17 23.64 13.81 -5.49
CA LYS A 17 24.88 13.04 -5.34
C LYS A 17 24.78 12.13 -4.14
N THR A 18 24.38 12.65 -2.99
CA THR A 18 24.14 11.87 -1.78
C THR A 18 23.05 10.82 -2.00
N LYS A 19 21.96 11.19 -2.67
CA LYS A 19 20.86 10.27 -2.98
C LYS A 19 21.30 9.07 -3.84
N LEU A 20 22.12 9.31 -4.87
CA LEU A 20 22.61 8.26 -5.77
C LEU A 20 23.71 7.39 -5.12
N ALA A 21 24.36 7.90 -4.08
CA ALA A 21 25.43 7.20 -3.37
C ALA A 21 24.92 6.29 -2.23
N ASN A 22 23.64 6.36 -1.87
CA ASN A 22 23.07 5.61 -0.75
C ASN A 22 21.97 4.65 -1.22
N GLU A 23 21.98 3.45 -0.65
CA GLU A 23 20.94 2.44 -0.91
C GLU A 23 19.62 2.79 -0.20
N LEU A 24 19.71 3.36 1.00
CA LEU A 24 18.57 3.87 1.74
C LEU A 24 18.17 5.26 1.23
N LEU A 25 16.92 5.41 0.78
CA LEU A 25 16.41 6.68 0.26
C LEU A 25 15.72 7.52 1.33
N PHE A 26 15.09 6.86 2.30
CA PHE A 26 14.31 7.45 3.39
C PHE A 26 14.74 6.78 4.69
N GLU A 27 15.42 7.54 5.53
CA GLU A 27 15.92 7.09 6.83
C GLU A 27 14.95 7.49 7.92
N ILE A 28 14.37 6.52 8.64
CA ILE A 28 13.38 6.81 9.68
C ILE A 28 14.05 7.54 10.85
N ILE A 29 13.46 8.67 11.24
CA ILE A 29 13.94 9.53 12.33
C ILE A 29 12.92 9.69 13.47
N GLU A 30 11.70 9.19 13.29
CA GLU A 30 10.67 9.16 14.34
C GLU A 30 9.73 7.96 14.13
N ILE A 31 9.38 7.28 15.22
CA ILE A 31 8.32 6.27 15.25
C ILE A 31 7.26 6.75 16.23
N GLY A 32 6.01 6.85 15.77
CA GLY A 32 4.85 7.11 16.59
C GLY A 32 3.80 6.03 16.40
N ALA A 33 3.24 5.53 17.49
CA ALA A 33 2.21 4.51 17.44
C ALA A 33 1.26 4.51 18.62
N VAL A 34 0.03 4.08 18.37
CA VAL A 34 -1.01 3.83 19.35
C VAL A 34 -1.43 2.37 19.27
N LYS A 35 -1.48 1.69 20.41
CA LYS A 35 -1.95 0.31 20.53
C LYS A 35 -3.41 0.30 20.93
N LEU A 36 -4.24 -0.30 20.11
CA LEU A 36 -5.65 -0.52 20.41
C LEU A 36 -5.91 -2.01 20.68
N ASN A 37 -6.78 -2.31 21.64
CA ASN A 37 -7.27 -3.66 21.86
C ASN A 37 -8.32 -4.07 20.79
N ASP A 38 -8.88 -5.26 20.93
CA ASP A 38 -9.94 -5.81 20.07
C ASP A 38 -11.20 -4.93 19.99
N LYS A 39 -11.52 -4.21 21.07
CA LYS A 39 -12.60 -3.22 21.16
C LYS A 39 -12.22 -1.85 20.60
N LYS A 40 -11.02 -1.71 20.01
CA LYS A 40 -10.45 -0.47 19.48
C LYS A 40 -10.26 0.62 20.53
N HIS A 41 -10.19 0.24 21.81
CA HIS A 41 -9.81 1.17 22.87
C HIS A 41 -8.28 1.23 22.95
N GLN A 42 -7.75 2.44 23.06
CA GLN A 42 -6.33 2.65 23.30
C GLN A 42 -5.94 2.03 24.65
N ILE A 43 -4.89 1.21 24.62
CA ILE A 43 -4.32 0.57 25.80
C ILE A 43 -2.87 0.97 26.05
N ASP A 44 -2.20 1.55 25.05
CA ASP A 44 -0.78 1.90 25.13
C ASP A 44 -0.39 2.87 23.99
N SER A 45 0.78 3.50 24.11
CA SER A 45 1.38 4.34 23.06
C SER A 45 2.90 4.17 23.03
N PHE A 46 3.49 4.27 21.85
CA PHE A 46 4.93 4.27 21.62
C PHE A 46 5.31 5.53 20.86
N HIS A 47 6.33 6.24 21.32
CA HIS A 47 6.85 7.40 20.63
C HIS A 47 8.34 7.52 20.87
N GLU A 48 9.12 7.63 19.79
CA GLU A 48 10.56 7.84 19.92
C GLU A 48 11.19 8.49 18.69
N LEU A 49 12.10 9.44 18.95
CA LEU A 49 13.00 10.03 17.97
C LEU A 49 14.24 9.16 17.79
N ILE A 50 14.72 9.04 16.55
CA ILE A 50 15.82 8.16 16.15
C ILE A 50 16.97 8.99 15.62
N LYS A 51 18.20 8.61 15.99
CA LYS A 51 19.42 9.26 15.53
C LYS A 51 19.74 8.86 14.08
N PRO A 52 19.86 9.82 13.14
CA PRO A 52 20.31 9.55 11.77
C PRO A 52 21.75 9.02 11.75
N GLN A 53 21.95 7.90 11.07
CA GLN A 53 23.21 7.24 10.80
C GLN A 53 23.66 7.40 9.32
N VAL A 54 22.74 7.71 8.41
CA VAL A 54 22.97 7.86 6.96
C VAL A 54 22.94 9.33 6.54
N PHE A 55 21.87 10.06 6.87
CA PHE A 55 21.68 11.45 6.47
C PHE A 55 21.87 12.40 7.66
N HIS A 56 23.12 12.82 7.88
CA HIS A 56 23.49 13.72 8.97
C HIS A 56 23.10 15.20 8.76
N ARG A 57 22.33 15.52 7.71
CA ARG A 57 21.77 16.85 7.48
C ARG A 57 20.28 16.68 7.21
N MET A 58 19.47 17.51 7.87
CA MET A 58 18.04 17.54 7.62
C MET A 58 17.79 18.05 6.20
N ASN A 59 16.97 17.34 5.45
CA ASN A 59 16.43 17.86 4.20
C ASN A 59 15.52 19.05 4.49
N GLN A 60 15.71 20.18 3.81
CA GLN A 60 15.02 21.44 4.12
C GLN A 60 13.49 21.29 4.08
N VAL A 61 12.94 20.69 3.02
CA VAL A 61 11.49 20.48 2.88
C VAL A 61 10.95 19.57 3.97
N THR A 62 11.74 18.56 4.35
CA THR A 62 11.37 17.62 5.41
C THR A 62 11.35 18.33 6.76
N GLY A 63 12.41 19.08 7.11
CA GLY A 63 12.49 19.82 8.37
C GLY A 63 11.44 20.91 8.52
N GLU A 64 11.05 21.58 7.42
CA GLU A 64 9.94 22.54 7.40
C GLU A 64 8.59 21.87 7.68
N LEU A 65 8.40 20.62 7.23
CA LEU A 65 7.16 19.87 7.38
C LEU A 65 6.98 19.29 8.79
N ILE A 66 8.02 18.62 9.31
CA ILE A 66 7.91 17.82 10.55
C ILE A 66 8.39 18.58 11.80
N HIS A 67 8.98 19.77 11.61
CA HIS A 67 9.48 20.63 12.68
C HIS A 67 10.52 19.97 13.62
N ILE A 68 11.30 19.01 13.10
CA ILE A 68 12.41 18.35 13.81
C ILE A 68 13.74 18.94 13.35
N GLN A 69 14.60 19.30 14.30
CA GLN A 69 15.96 19.78 14.07
C GLN A 69 16.99 18.67 14.33
N MET A 70 18.13 18.69 13.61
CA MET A 70 19.17 17.67 13.74
C MET A 70 19.75 17.57 15.15
N GLU A 71 19.80 18.69 15.88
CA GLU A 71 20.29 18.78 17.25
C GLU A 71 19.44 17.90 18.19
N GLN A 72 18.13 17.84 17.96
CA GLN A 72 17.21 17.00 18.74
C GLN A 72 17.48 15.51 18.53
N LEU A 73 17.99 15.14 17.36
CA LEU A 73 18.25 13.75 16.98
C LEU A 73 19.65 13.26 17.37
N SER A 74 20.58 14.18 17.63
CA SER A 74 22.02 13.87 17.80
C SER A 74 22.34 12.90 18.95
N ASN A 75 21.52 12.92 20.01
CA ASN A 75 21.64 12.10 21.21
C ASN A 75 20.58 11.00 21.32
N CYS A 76 19.78 10.79 20.27
CA CYS A 76 18.79 9.72 20.22
C CYS A 76 19.45 8.33 20.05
N ARG A 77 18.67 7.28 20.31
CA ARG A 77 19.07 5.89 20.07
C ARG A 77 19.11 5.57 18.58
N SER A 78 19.81 4.50 18.21
CA SER A 78 19.92 4.07 16.81
C SER A 78 18.60 3.47 16.31
N PHE A 79 18.44 3.36 14.99
CA PHE A 79 17.22 2.77 14.43
C PHE A 79 17.00 1.34 14.92
N GLU A 80 18.06 0.53 14.99
CA GLU A 80 17.97 -0.87 15.40
C GLU A 80 17.46 -1.04 16.83
N GLU A 81 17.90 -0.16 17.73
CA GLU A 81 17.48 -0.16 19.14
C GLU A 81 15.99 0.20 19.25
N VAL A 82 15.60 1.31 18.62
CA VAL A 82 14.23 1.83 18.70
C VAL A 82 13.23 0.92 17.99
N ALA A 83 13.54 0.50 16.76
CA ALA A 83 12.70 -0.43 16.02
C ALA A 83 12.63 -1.80 16.72
N GLY A 84 13.72 -2.26 17.34
CA GLY A 84 13.74 -3.48 18.13
C GLY A 84 12.78 -3.41 19.32
N ASP A 85 12.77 -2.30 20.05
CA ASP A 85 11.87 -2.09 21.18
C ASP A 85 10.42 -1.87 20.73
N PHE A 86 10.20 -1.15 19.62
CA PHE A 86 8.88 -0.99 19.00
C PHE A 86 8.26 -2.34 18.61
N LEU A 87 9.03 -3.23 17.98
CA LEU A 87 8.55 -4.55 17.58
C LEU A 87 8.26 -5.45 18.79
N LYS A 88 9.10 -5.41 19.84
CA LYS A 88 8.78 -6.08 21.11
C LYS A 88 7.50 -5.52 21.73
N TRP A 89 7.32 -4.20 21.67
CA TRP A 89 6.13 -3.51 22.18
C TRP A 89 4.86 -3.88 21.41
N CYS A 90 4.94 -4.17 20.10
CA CYS A 90 3.80 -4.67 19.31
C CYS A 90 3.25 -5.99 19.85
N GLY A 91 4.11 -6.85 20.40
CA GLY A 91 3.75 -8.18 20.91
C GLY A 91 3.64 -9.23 19.80
N GLU A 92 2.92 -10.33 20.07
CA GLU A 92 2.86 -11.49 19.15
C GLU A 92 1.61 -11.52 18.24
N ASP A 93 0.47 -11.04 18.74
CA ASP A 93 -0.81 -11.08 18.01
C ASP A 93 -1.31 -9.66 17.71
N TYR A 94 -0.86 -9.12 16.58
CA TYR A 94 -1.18 -7.77 16.18
C TYR A 94 -1.34 -7.60 14.65
N VAL A 95 -1.95 -6.49 14.26
CA VAL A 95 -2.04 -6.05 12.85
C VAL A 95 -1.72 -4.57 12.74
N PHE A 96 -0.91 -4.20 11.75
CA PHE A 96 -0.61 -2.80 11.48
C PHE A 96 -1.80 -2.06 10.88
N CYS A 97 -1.96 -0.82 11.30
CA CYS A 97 -2.88 0.16 10.78
C CYS A 97 -2.08 1.42 10.47
N THR A 98 -2.15 1.94 9.26
CA THR A 98 -1.40 3.13 8.83
C THR A 98 -2.32 4.03 8.04
N TRP A 99 -2.08 5.35 8.05
CA TRP A 99 -2.90 6.24 7.22
C TRP A 99 -2.74 5.89 5.75
N GLY A 100 -1.52 5.67 5.27
CA GLY A 100 -1.23 5.22 3.91
C GLY A 100 -0.40 3.93 3.87
N GLY A 101 -0.05 3.47 2.66
CA GLY A 101 0.78 2.26 2.51
C GLY A 101 2.30 2.50 2.61
N ALA A 102 2.74 3.75 2.73
CA ALA A 102 4.16 4.09 2.65
C ALA A 102 4.92 3.66 3.90
N ASP A 103 4.36 3.91 5.09
CA ASP A 103 5.03 3.69 6.37
C ASP A 103 5.48 2.24 6.55
N LEU A 104 4.61 1.29 6.21
CA LEU A 104 4.93 -0.13 6.34
C LEU A 104 5.98 -0.60 5.33
N THR A 105 6.02 -0.01 4.13
CA THR A 105 7.08 -0.26 3.14
C THR A 105 8.41 0.31 3.65
N GLU A 106 8.43 1.54 4.17
CA GLU A 106 9.66 2.20 4.62
C GLU A 106 10.20 1.60 5.93
N LEU A 107 9.33 1.16 6.84
CA LEU A 107 9.74 0.38 8.02
C LEU A 107 10.51 -0.88 7.61
N GLN A 108 9.95 -1.67 6.69
CA GLN A 108 10.60 -2.89 6.21
C GLN A 108 11.90 -2.60 5.45
N ARG A 109 11.96 -1.49 4.70
CA ARG A 109 13.19 -1.08 4.00
C ARG A 109 14.31 -0.71 4.97
N ASN A 110 14.00 0.09 5.99
CA ASN A 110 14.98 0.46 7.01
C ASN A 110 15.41 -0.78 7.80
N MET A 111 14.47 -1.65 8.18
CA MET A 111 14.79 -2.94 8.83
C MET A 111 15.74 -3.79 7.98
N GLU A 112 15.53 -3.89 6.67
CA GLU A 112 16.45 -4.62 5.78
C GLU A 112 17.84 -3.96 5.70
N TYR A 113 17.89 -2.64 5.57
CA TYR A 113 19.13 -1.86 5.52
C TYR A 113 19.99 -2.08 6.76
N TYR A 114 19.37 -2.08 7.95
CA TYR A 114 20.05 -2.36 9.22
C TYR A 114 20.07 -3.86 9.60
N HIS A 115 19.87 -4.75 8.64
CA HIS A 115 20.00 -6.22 8.81
C HIS A 115 19.11 -6.83 9.91
N MET A 116 17.95 -6.23 10.16
CA MET A 116 16.93 -6.74 11.06
C MET A 116 16.08 -7.84 10.40
N SER A 117 15.45 -8.68 11.21
CA SER A 117 14.56 -9.76 10.73
C SER A 117 13.32 -9.20 10.03
N SER A 118 12.95 -9.75 8.88
CA SER A 118 11.75 -9.32 8.14
C SER A 118 10.47 -9.52 8.95
N LEU A 119 9.51 -8.59 8.83
CA LEU A 119 8.20 -8.67 9.50
C LEU A 119 7.36 -9.87 9.04
N SER A 120 7.59 -10.38 7.83
CA SER A 120 6.87 -11.51 7.29
C SER A 120 7.64 -12.19 6.16
N SER A 121 7.22 -13.41 5.80
CA SER A 121 7.82 -14.21 4.73
C SER A 121 7.21 -13.96 3.34
N GLY A 122 6.23 -13.06 3.23
CA GLY A 122 5.47 -12.75 2.01
C GLY A 122 4.64 -11.47 2.20
N PRO A 123 3.63 -11.18 1.37
CA PRO A 123 2.88 -9.93 1.49
C PRO A 123 2.22 -9.75 2.86
N LEU A 124 2.50 -8.62 3.51
CA LEU A 124 2.04 -8.35 4.86
C LEU A 124 0.63 -7.76 4.85
N LYS A 125 -0.30 -8.42 5.53
CA LYS A 125 -1.69 -7.94 5.68
C LYS A 125 -1.72 -6.78 6.69
N TYR A 126 -2.37 -5.68 6.32
CA TYR A 126 -2.51 -4.49 7.18
C TYR A 126 -3.81 -3.74 6.87
N TYR A 127 -4.15 -2.76 7.70
CA TYR A 127 -5.25 -1.83 7.49
C TYR A 127 -4.76 -0.48 6.98
N ASP A 128 -5.07 -0.21 5.71
CA ASP A 128 -4.92 1.10 5.07
C ASP A 128 -6.12 1.97 5.49
N ILE A 129 -5.92 2.82 6.51
CA ILE A 129 -6.99 3.60 7.13
C ILE A 129 -7.54 4.65 6.15
N GLN A 130 -6.71 5.23 5.28
CA GLN A 130 -7.19 6.14 4.22
C GLN A 130 -8.12 5.42 3.22
N LYS A 131 -7.84 4.16 2.87
CA LYS A 131 -8.76 3.33 2.08
C LYS A 131 -10.05 3.03 2.84
N LEU A 132 -9.97 2.67 4.12
CA LEU A 132 -11.17 2.39 4.93
C LEU A 132 -12.04 3.63 5.07
N PHE A 133 -11.44 4.79 5.36
CA PHE A 133 -12.11 6.09 5.38
C PHE A 133 -12.85 6.36 4.06
N SER A 134 -12.18 6.14 2.93
CA SER A 134 -12.81 6.31 1.62
C SER A 134 -14.00 5.38 1.38
N ILE A 135 -13.99 4.18 1.97
CA ILE A 135 -15.11 3.24 1.86
C ILE A 135 -16.28 3.65 2.75
N ALA A 136 -15.98 4.18 3.94
CA ALA A 136 -16.98 4.58 4.91
C ALA A 136 -17.67 5.90 4.55
N TYR A 137 -16.92 6.89 4.06
CA TYR A 137 -17.38 8.28 3.96
C TYR A 137 -17.25 8.93 2.58
N GLU A 138 -16.64 8.25 1.60
CA GLU A 138 -16.40 8.78 0.25
C GLU A 138 -16.87 7.78 -0.83
N ASP A 139 -16.34 7.88 -2.04
CA ASP A 139 -16.71 7.09 -3.22
C ASP A 139 -15.94 5.75 -3.36
N ARG A 140 -15.31 5.25 -2.28
CA ARG A 140 -14.40 4.08 -2.24
C ARG A 140 -13.10 4.23 -3.07
N LYS A 141 -12.92 5.32 -3.82
CA LYS A 141 -11.80 5.53 -4.76
C LYS A 141 -10.90 6.70 -4.36
N THR A 142 -11.49 7.79 -3.90
CA THR A 142 -10.81 9.02 -3.52
C THR A 142 -9.97 8.77 -2.27
N ARG A 143 -8.76 9.32 -2.24
CA ARG A 143 -7.84 9.19 -1.12
C ARG A 143 -7.59 10.58 -0.57
N ARG A 144 -7.84 10.76 0.73
CA ARG A 144 -7.81 12.05 1.42
C ARG A 144 -6.65 12.10 2.41
N SER A 145 -6.14 13.30 2.69
CA SER A 145 -5.14 13.46 3.76
C SER A 145 -5.76 13.16 5.13
N LEU A 146 -4.90 12.87 6.12
CA LEU A 146 -5.34 12.64 7.50
C LEU A 146 -6.08 13.86 8.03
N LYS A 147 -5.48 15.05 7.83
CA LYS A 147 -6.11 16.33 8.19
C LYS A 147 -7.54 16.46 7.63
N TYR A 148 -7.75 16.14 6.35
CA TYR A 148 -9.09 16.21 5.76
C TYR A 148 -10.08 15.29 6.50
N ALA A 149 -9.67 14.08 6.85
CA ALA A 149 -10.54 13.14 7.55
C ALA A 149 -10.85 13.58 8.99
N VAL A 150 -9.86 14.13 9.69
CA VAL A 150 -10.04 14.74 11.02
C VAL A 150 -11.04 15.90 10.94
N ASP A 151 -10.86 16.81 9.99
CA ASP A 151 -11.78 17.92 9.74
C ASP A 151 -13.19 17.42 9.39
N TYR A 152 -13.31 16.43 8.49
CA TYR A 152 -14.58 15.87 8.02
C TYR A 152 -15.37 15.19 9.14
N LEU A 153 -14.69 14.52 10.06
CA LEU A 153 -15.31 13.82 11.19
C LEU A 153 -15.51 14.71 12.41
N GLU A 154 -15.18 16.01 12.30
CA GLU A 154 -15.27 16.98 13.39
C GLU A 154 -14.50 16.52 14.64
N ILE A 155 -13.36 15.84 14.43
CA ILE A 155 -12.47 15.43 15.51
C ILE A 155 -11.73 16.67 16.02
N GLU A 156 -11.76 16.88 17.34
CA GLU A 156 -11.04 17.98 17.98
C GLU A 156 -9.54 17.91 17.67
N GLN A 157 -8.98 19.03 17.22
CA GLN A 157 -7.56 19.17 16.90
C GLN A 157 -6.82 19.75 18.10
N ASP A 158 -6.45 18.87 19.03
CA ASP A 158 -5.75 19.19 20.28
C ASP A 158 -4.21 19.22 20.14
N ILE A 159 -3.68 18.60 19.07
CA ILE A 159 -2.24 18.46 18.81
C ILE A 159 -1.90 18.84 17.35
N ALA A 160 -0.70 19.37 17.09
CA ALA A 160 -0.24 19.66 15.74
C ALA A 160 0.04 18.38 14.93
N PHE A 161 -0.27 18.43 13.62
CA PHE A 161 0.06 17.38 12.64
C PHE A 161 1.56 17.35 12.30
N HIS A 162 1.98 16.31 11.55
CA HIS A 162 3.35 16.13 11.06
C HIS A 162 4.35 15.80 12.15
N ARG A 163 3.86 15.07 13.15
CA ARG A 163 4.65 14.34 14.13
C ARG A 163 4.07 12.94 14.18
N ALA A 164 4.94 11.93 14.20
CA ALA A 164 4.49 10.56 14.05
C ALA A 164 3.51 10.13 15.16
N ASP A 165 3.69 10.60 16.40
CA ASP A 165 2.79 10.30 17.51
C ASP A 165 1.42 10.97 17.34
N SER A 166 1.39 12.24 16.94
CA SER A 166 0.16 12.96 16.62
C SER A 166 -0.61 12.31 15.49
N ASP A 167 0.07 11.97 14.39
CA ASP A 167 -0.58 11.42 13.20
C ASP A 167 -1.06 9.98 13.45
N ALA A 168 -0.33 9.19 14.25
CA ALA A 168 -0.82 7.90 14.75
C ALA A 168 -2.05 8.05 15.67
N TYR A 169 -2.06 9.04 16.56
CA TYR A 169 -3.19 9.35 17.44
C TYR A 169 -4.43 9.76 16.63
N TYR A 170 -4.31 10.71 15.70
CA TYR A 170 -5.43 11.12 14.85
C TYR A 170 -5.90 9.98 13.94
N THR A 171 -5.00 9.15 13.42
CA THR A 171 -5.38 7.95 12.67
C THR A 171 -6.21 7.00 13.53
N ALA A 172 -5.84 6.79 14.80
CA ALA A 172 -6.60 5.99 15.75
C ALA A 172 -7.97 6.60 16.07
N LYS A 173 -8.04 7.94 16.21
CA LYS A 173 -9.31 8.67 16.37
C LYS A 173 -10.20 8.46 15.16
N VAL A 174 -9.73 8.67 13.93
CA VAL A 174 -10.50 8.39 12.71
C VAL A 174 -10.99 6.94 12.68
N MET A 175 -10.13 5.98 13.03
CA MET A 175 -10.49 4.56 13.09
C MET A 175 -11.60 4.27 14.12
N SER A 176 -11.70 5.03 15.21
CA SER A 176 -12.77 4.87 16.20
C SER A 176 -14.16 5.26 15.68
N HIS A 177 -14.25 6.07 14.61
CA HIS A 177 -15.51 6.42 13.95
C HIS A 177 -16.00 5.32 12.99
N PHE A 178 -15.22 4.25 12.76
CA PHE A 178 -15.63 3.14 11.90
C PHE A 178 -16.57 2.16 12.63
N TYR A 179 -17.84 2.53 12.72
CA TYR A 179 -18.86 1.77 13.45
C TYR A 179 -19.26 0.44 12.81
N ASN A 180 -19.15 0.30 11.48
CA ASN A 180 -19.49 -0.93 10.78
C ASN A 180 -18.32 -1.93 10.83
N PRO A 181 -18.45 -3.08 11.54
CA PRO A 181 -17.36 -4.06 11.63
C PRO A 181 -16.93 -4.64 10.28
N ALA A 182 -17.86 -4.78 9.31
CA ALA A 182 -17.57 -5.30 7.98
C ALA A 182 -16.63 -4.40 7.16
N LEU A 183 -16.39 -3.16 7.59
CA LEU A 183 -15.39 -2.30 6.98
C LEU A 183 -14.00 -2.95 7.05
N PHE A 184 -13.69 -3.63 8.15
CA PHE A 184 -12.40 -4.29 8.39
C PHE A 184 -12.21 -5.61 7.61
N ASP A 185 -13.19 -6.02 6.81
CA ASP A 185 -12.97 -7.04 5.78
C ASP A 185 -12.18 -6.47 4.59
N ASN A 186 -12.07 -5.14 4.49
CA ASN A 186 -11.37 -4.45 3.41
C ASN A 186 -9.88 -4.20 3.72
N TYR A 187 -9.17 -5.19 4.26
CA TYR A 187 -7.73 -5.12 4.49
C TYR A 187 -6.92 -4.93 3.20
N SER A 188 -5.67 -4.51 3.36
CA SER A 188 -4.69 -4.30 2.30
C SER A 188 -3.49 -5.24 2.48
N PHE A 189 -2.63 -5.26 1.46
CA PHE A 189 -1.40 -6.03 1.48
C PHE A 189 -0.27 -5.09 1.11
N ASP A 190 0.73 -5.00 1.98
CA ASP A 190 2.02 -4.47 1.64
C ASP A 190 2.80 -5.54 0.87
N THR A 191 3.53 -5.12 -0.16
CA THR A 191 4.21 -6.03 -1.08
C THR A 191 5.72 -5.79 -1.11
N TYR A 192 6.28 -5.29 -0.01
CA TYR A 192 7.73 -5.21 0.16
C TYR A 192 8.34 -6.62 0.07
N GLN A 193 7.75 -7.57 0.80
CA GLN A 193 7.99 -8.99 0.64
C GLN A 193 6.98 -9.58 -0.36
N LEU A 194 7.47 -10.20 -1.43
CA LEU A 194 6.63 -10.83 -2.45
C LEU A 194 6.37 -12.31 -2.13
N PRO A 195 5.30 -12.91 -2.67
CA PRO A 195 5.12 -14.35 -2.63
C PRO A 195 6.34 -15.07 -3.24
N LYS A 196 6.87 -16.08 -2.55
CA LYS A 196 8.07 -16.81 -3.00
C LYS A 196 7.74 -17.90 -4.00
N SER A 197 6.58 -18.54 -3.84
CA SER A 197 6.11 -19.61 -4.70
C SER A 197 4.67 -19.38 -5.15
N ARG A 198 4.18 -20.25 -6.06
CA ARG A 198 2.78 -20.26 -6.47
C ARG A 198 1.82 -20.55 -5.31
N ALA A 199 2.25 -21.34 -4.32
CA ALA A 199 1.42 -21.66 -3.16
C ALA A 199 1.25 -20.47 -2.21
N ASP A 200 2.19 -19.53 -2.23
CA ASP A 200 2.17 -18.31 -1.40
C ASP A 200 1.46 -17.13 -2.08
N GLU A 201 0.99 -17.32 -3.33
CA GLU A 201 0.31 -16.25 -4.07
C GLU A 201 -0.97 -15.83 -3.36
N VAL A 202 -1.19 -14.53 -3.28
CA VAL A 202 -2.34 -13.99 -2.56
C VAL A 202 -3.56 -14.14 -3.45
N HIS A 203 -4.61 -14.78 -2.92
CA HIS A 203 -5.97 -14.78 -3.47
C HIS A 203 -6.93 -14.29 -2.40
N ALA A 204 -7.41 -13.06 -2.52
CA ALA A 204 -8.32 -12.45 -1.55
C ALA A 204 -9.61 -11.99 -2.23
N ILE A 205 -10.75 -12.43 -1.71
CA ILE A 205 -12.08 -11.99 -2.16
C ILE A 205 -12.59 -10.95 -1.17
N PHE A 206 -12.91 -9.78 -1.70
CA PHE A 206 -13.58 -8.69 -0.99
C PHE A 206 -15.00 -8.55 -1.55
N GLU A 207 -15.86 -7.83 -0.83
CA GLU A 207 -17.28 -7.57 -1.17
C GLU A 207 -17.55 -7.41 -2.67
N ASN A 208 -16.79 -6.55 -3.34
CA ASN A 208 -17.04 -6.16 -4.74
C ASN A 208 -15.94 -6.57 -5.72
N TYR A 209 -14.91 -7.28 -5.26
CA TYR A 209 -13.79 -7.65 -6.12
C TYR A 209 -12.88 -8.73 -5.53
N GLU A 210 -12.26 -9.49 -6.41
CA GLU A 210 -11.10 -10.32 -6.08
C GLU A 210 -9.80 -9.52 -6.30
N LYS A 211 -8.81 -9.77 -5.45
CA LYS A 211 -7.42 -9.35 -5.62
C LYS A 211 -6.52 -10.58 -5.66
N TYR A 212 -5.63 -10.59 -6.65
CA TYR A 212 -4.55 -11.55 -6.77
C TYR A 212 -3.20 -10.83 -6.79
N ILE A 213 -2.23 -11.34 -6.04
CA ILE A 213 -0.84 -10.87 -6.04
C ILE A 213 0.06 -12.07 -6.34
N SER A 214 0.80 -11.99 -7.45
CA SER A 214 1.66 -13.07 -7.89
C SER A 214 3.00 -13.09 -7.18
N ARG A 215 3.69 -14.22 -7.30
CA ARG A 215 5.15 -14.32 -7.14
C ARG A 215 5.88 -13.45 -8.19
N PRO A 216 7.19 -13.20 -8.05
CA PRO A 216 7.94 -12.42 -9.02
C PRO A 216 8.12 -13.17 -10.35
N PHE A 217 8.29 -12.39 -11.41
CA PHE A 217 8.61 -12.81 -12.77
C PHE A 217 9.79 -11.98 -13.29
N PRO A 218 10.65 -12.56 -14.15
CA PRO A 218 11.77 -11.83 -14.73
C PRO A 218 11.32 -10.66 -15.61
N ASP A 219 10.19 -10.81 -16.32
CA ASP A 219 9.72 -9.81 -17.26
C ASP A 219 8.20 -9.90 -17.51
N LYS A 220 7.66 -8.88 -18.20
CA LYS A 220 6.23 -8.74 -18.51
C LYS A 220 5.71 -9.82 -19.45
N LEU A 221 6.53 -10.32 -20.38
CA LEU A 221 6.13 -11.34 -21.33
C LEU A 221 5.91 -12.65 -20.59
N THR A 222 6.88 -13.05 -19.76
CA THR A 222 6.82 -14.25 -18.91
C THR A 222 5.60 -14.20 -17.98
N ALA A 223 5.37 -13.06 -17.32
CA ALA A 223 4.18 -12.87 -16.46
C ALA A 223 2.85 -13.06 -17.24
N MET A 224 2.76 -12.55 -18.47
CA MET A 224 1.55 -12.65 -19.29
C MET A 224 1.36 -14.02 -19.97
N GLN A 225 2.36 -14.90 -19.92
CA GLN A 225 2.24 -16.30 -20.34
C GLN A 225 1.79 -17.21 -19.20
N ASP A 226 1.87 -16.75 -17.95
CA ASP A 226 1.44 -17.52 -16.79
C ASP A 226 -0.09 -17.71 -16.76
N LYS A 227 -0.52 -18.97 -16.65
CA LYS A 227 -1.93 -19.37 -16.67
C LYS A 227 -2.75 -18.75 -15.54
N GLU A 228 -2.16 -18.59 -14.35
CA GLU A 228 -2.86 -18.01 -13.20
C GLU A 228 -3.00 -16.50 -13.35
N VAL A 229 -1.94 -15.84 -13.83
CA VAL A 229 -1.99 -14.40 -14.13
C VAL A 229 -3.11 -14.09 -15.12
N ILE A 230 -3.22 -14.82 -16.24
CA ILE A 230 -4.24 -14.53 -17.26
C ILE A 230 -5.61 -15.13 -16.94
N SER A 231 -5.72 -15.98 -15.92
CA SER A 231 -6.97 -16.62 -15.48
C SER A 231 -8.02 -15.56 -15.11
N THR A 232 -9.26 -15.85 -15.50
CA THR A 232 -10.42 -14.96 -15.34
C THR A 232 -11.67 -15.76 -14.94
N ARG A 233 -11.51 -16.80 -14.10
CA ARG A 233 -12.65 -17.51 -13.49
C ARG A 233 -13.51 -16.54 -12.69
N CYS A 234 -14.81 -16.79 -12.59
CA CYS A 234 -15.70 -15.93 -11.84
C CYS A 234 -15.37 -16.03 -10.35
N PHE A 235 -14.97 -14.93 -9.71
CA PHE A 235 -14.62 -14.94 -8.29
C PHE A 235 -15.80 -15.18 -7.34
N LEU A 236 -17.04 -15.10 -7.84
CA LEU A 236 -18.26 -15.32 -7.05
C LEU A 236 -18.72 -16.79 -7.03
N CYS A 237 -18.57 -17.54 -8.13
CA CYS A 237 -18.96 -18.96 -8.20
C CYS A 237 -17.85 -19.93 -8.62
N GLY A 238 -16.64 -19.44 -8.89
CA GLY A 238 -15.53 -20.23 -9.42
C GLY A 238 -15.72 -20.74 -10.86
N ALA A 239 -16.85 -20.48 -11.52
CA ALA A 239 -17.12 -21.01 -12.86
C ALA A 239 -16.24 -20.36 -13.95
N ASN A 240 -16.04 -21.09 -15.05
CA ASN A 240 -15.38 -20.57 -16.24
C ASN A 240 -16.19 -19.42 -16.87
N THR A 241 -15.49 -18.38 -17.30
CA THR A 241 -16.10 -17.20 -17.93
C THR A 241 -15.89 -17.22 -19.44
N LYS A 242 -16.82 -16.62 -20.18
CA LYS A 242 -16.71 -16.40 -21.62
C LYS A 242 -16.03 -15.07 -21.88
N ARG A 243 -14.97 -15.07 -22.68
CA ARG A 243 -14.23 -13.86 -23.05
C ARG A 243 -15.07 -12.96 -23.94
N ARG A 244 -15.21 -11.68 -23.57
CA ARG A 244 -15.88 -10.65 -24.39
C ARG A 244 -14.86 -9.71 -25.01
N ILE A 245 -13.90 -9.24 -24.20
CA ILE A 245 -12.77 -8.41 -24.66
C ILE A 245 -11.48 -9.11 -24.22
N PRO A 246 -10.61 -9.55 -25.16
CA PRO A 246 -9.33 -10.15 -24.78
C PRO A 246 -8.44 -9.16 -24.05
N TRP A 247 -7.52 -9.67 -23.23
CA TRP A 247 -6.49 -8.86 -22.58
C TRP A 247 -5.81 -7.92 -23.58
N PHE A 248 -5.79 -6.63 -23.24
CA PHE A 248 -5.05 -5.62 -24.00
C PHE A 248 -4.29 -4.72 -23.04
N SER A 249 -3.08 -4.33 -23.43
CA SER A 249 -2.24 -3.43 -22.64
C SER A 249 -2.57 -1.96 -22.91
N VAL A 250 -2.44 -1.14 -21.87
CA VAL A 250 -2.40 0.32 -21.96
C VAL A 250 -1.13 0.83 -21.26
N ASN A 251 -0.80 2.10 -21.45
CA ASN A 251 0.34 2.77 -20.80
C ASN A 251 1.65 1.97 -20.95
N ASN A 252 2.03 1.63 -22.18
CA ASN A 252 3.24 0.84 -22.50
C ASN A 252 3.36 -0.47 -21.68
N GLY A 253 2.24 -1.18 -21.49
CA GLY A 253 2.23 -2.46 -20.77
C GLY A 253 2.37 -2.34 -19.26
N LYS A 254 2.15 -1.14 -18.67
CA LYS A 254 2.03 -1.01 -17.21
C LYS A 254 0.71 -1.58 -16.69
N HIS A 255 -0.37 -1.48 -17.48
CA HIS A 255 -1.68 -2.01 -17.12
C HIS A 255 -2.27 -2.83 -18.26
N TYR A 256 -3.04 -3.87 -17.92
CA TYR A 256 -3.83 -4.65 -18.88
C TYR A 256 -5.28 -4.72 -18.43
N TYR A 257 -6.19 -4.78 -19.39
CA TYR A 257 -7.63 -4.87 -19.15
C TYR A 257 -8.25 -6.00 -19.98
N THR A 258 -9.28 -6.64 -19.44
CA THR A 258 -10.13 -7.62 -20.12
C THR A 258 -11.55 -7.48 -19.62
N VAL A 259 -12.51 -7.95 -20.41
CA VAL A 259 -13.89 -8.16 -19.98
C VAL A 259 -14.26 -9.60 -20.30
N VAL A 260 -14.81 -10.28 -19.30
CA VAL A 260 -15.34 -11.63 -19.40
C VAL A 260 -16.78 -11.66 -18.89
N CYS A 261 -17.52 -12.71 -19.19
CA CYS A 261 -18.92 -12.87 -18.81
C CYS A 261 -19.12 -14.22 -18.12
N CYS A 262 -19.56 -14.19 -16.87
CA CYS A 262 -20.08 -15.34 -16.16
C CYS A 262 -21.55 -15.55 -16.55
N LYS A 263 -21.97 -16.80 -16.73
CA LYS A 263 -23.38 -17.12 -17.04
C LYS A 263 -24.34 -16.68 -15.95
N THR A 264 -23.91 -16.75 -14.68
CA THR A 264 -24.74 -16.44 -13.51
C THR A 264 -24.57 -14.99 -13.07
N HIS A 265 -23.34 -14.49 -13.05
CA HIS A 265 -23.00 -13.20 -12.42
C HIS A 265 -22.72 -12.06 -13.42
N GLY A 266 -22.98 -12.27 -14.71
CA GLY A 266 -22.84 -11.21 -15.71
C GLY A 266 -21.38 -10.83 -16.01
N TYR A 267 -21.15 -9.54 -16.30
CA TYR A 267 -19.86 -9.05 -16.77
C TYR A 267 -18.87 -8.81 -15.64
N LEU A 268 -17.63 -9.27 -15.84
CA LEU A 268 -16.50 -9.03 -14.96
C LEU A 268 -15.39 -8.32 -15.72
N LYS A 269 -14.83 -7.29 -15.11
CA LYS A 269 -13.65 -6.55 -15.58
C LYS A 269 -12.41 -7.08 -14.87
N GLY A 270 -11.48 -7.65 -15.63
CA GLY A 270 -10.14 -7.93 -15.15
C GLY A 270 -9.20 -6.74 -15.40
N LYS A 271 -8.40 -6.40 -14.40
CA LYS A 271 -7.32 -5.40 -14.51
C LYS A 271 -6.04 -5.96 -13.90
N ILE A 272 -5.01 -6.12 -14.72
CA ILE A 272 -3.65 -6.44 -14.29
C ILE A 272 -2.86 -5.14 -14.19
N ARG A 273 -2.09 -5.00 -13.11
CA ARG A 273 -1.08 -3.96 -12.94
C ARG A 273 0.28 -4.65 -12.85
N MET A 274 1.17 -4.32 -13.78
CA MET A 274 2.57 -4.72 -13.71
C MET A 274 3.27 -3.79 -12.75
N ARG A 275 3.85 -4.36 -11.70
CA ARG A 275 4.62 -3.64 -10.67
C ARG A 275 6.06 -4.11 -10.72
N LYS A 276 6.99 -3.21 -10.43
CA LYS A 276 8.38 -3.58 -10.18
C LYS A 276 8.51 -3.92 -8.71
N SER A 277 9.32 -4.94 -8.39
CA SER A 277 9.76 -5.13 -7.00
C SER A 277 10.54 -3.90 -6.54
N VAL A 278 10.43 -3.57 -5.25
CA VAL A 278 11.22 -2.52 -4.62
C VAL A 278 12.60 -3.04 -4.18
N ARG A 279 12.78 -4.36 -4.13
CA ARG A 279 14.02 -5.03 -3.69
C ARG A 279 14.85 -5.57 -4.85
N ASP A 280 14.17 -6.16 -5.84
CA ASP A 280 14.84 -6.92 -6.90
C ASP A 280 14.52 -6.34 -8.29
N ASP A 281 15.40 -6.55 -9.27
CA ASP A 281 15.11 -6.25 -10.68
C ASP A 281 14.19 -7.31 -11.30
N CYS A 282 12.97 -7.40 -10.75
CA CYS A 282 11.92 -8.25 -11.23
C CYS A 282 10.58 -7.51 -11.25
N ILE A 283 9.57 -8.15 -11.81
CA ILE A 283 8.20 -7.64 -11.77
C ILE A 283 7.28 -8.60 -11.05
N TYR A 284 6.15 -8.09 -10.56
CA TYR A 284 5.05 -8.91 -10.07
C TYR A 284 3.72 -8.33 -10.55
N VAL A 285 2.67 -9.15 -10.46
CA VAL A 285 1.35 -8.83 -10.95
C VAL A 285 0.41 -8.59 -9.78
N VAL A 286 -0.26 -7.44 -9.80
CA VAL A 286 -1.49 -7.22 -9.01
C VAL A 286 -2.68 -7.25 -9.96
N LYS A 287 -3.46 -8.33 -9.89
CA LYS A 287 -4.70 -8.52 -10.67
C LYS A 287 -5.90 -8.21 -9.78
N THR A 288 -6.89 -7.54 -10.35
CA THR A 288 -8.20 -7.38 -9.72
C THR A 288 -9.30 -7.76 -10.69
N LEU A 289 -10.28 -8.55 -10.24
CA LEU A 289 -11.48 -8.88 -10.99
C LEU A 289 -12.69 -8.25 -10.28
N LYS A 290 -13.49 -7.46 -11.00
CA LYS A 290 -14.65 -6.74 -10.44
C LYS A 290 -15.89 -6.96 -11.28
N SER A 291 -17.05 -7.06 -10.66
CA SER A 291 -18.34 -6.99 -11.36
C SER A 291 -18.52 -5.62 -12.01
N ILE A 292 -19.08 -5.59 -13.22
CA ILE A 292 -19.40 -4.37 -13.98
C ILE A 292 -20.73 -4.53 -14.72
N ASP A 293 -21.36 -3.41 -15.03
CA ASP A 293 -22.54 -3.31 -15.88
C ASP A 293 -22.16 -3.09 -17.37
N GLU A 294 -23.15 -2.91 -18.24
CA GLU A 294 -22.95 -2.68 -19.68
C GLU A 294 -22.21 -1.36 -19.97
N ASN A 295 -22.44 -0.32 -19.14
CA ASN A 295 -21.69 0.93 -19.23
C ASN A 295 -20.20 0.67 -18.97
N GLY A 296 -19.88 -0.10 -17.94
CA GLY A 296 -18.52 -0.54 -17.64
C GLY A 296 -17.87 -1.34 -18.77
N VAL A 297 -18.64 -2.15 -19.52
CA VAL A 297 -18.14 -2.84 -20.72
C VAL A 297 -17.79 -1.82 -21.81
N THR A 298 -18.71 -0.89 -22.06
CA THR A 298 -18.56 0.18 -23.06
C THR A 298 -17.35 1.06 -22.78
N ASP A 299 -17.11 1.42 -21.52
CA ASP A 299 -15.94 2.20 -21.11
C ASP A 299 -14.61 1.48 -21.40
N ILE A 300 -14.56 0.17 -21.21
CA ILE A 300 -13.37 -0.63 -21.50
C ILE A 300 -13.17 -0.78 -23.01
N LEU A 301 -14.24 -0.87 -23.80
CA LEU A 301 -14.17 -0.84 -25.27
C LEU A 301 -13.61 0.49 -25.78
N LYS A 302 -14.15 1.62 -25.30
CA LYS A 302 -13.66 2.97 -25.65
C LYS A 302 -12.16 3.10 -25.32
N ARG A 303 -11.74 2.66 -24.14
CA ARG A 303 -10.33 2.66 -23.73
C ARG A 303 -9.44 1.82 -24.66
N LYS A 304 -9.93 0.68 -25.14
CA LYS A 304 -9.22 -0.17 -26.11
C LYS A 304 -9.06 0.53 -27.46
N GLN A 305 -10.10 1.21 -27.94
CA GLN A 305 -10.08 1.95 -29.20
C GLN A 305 -9.08 3.10 -29.15
N GLN A 306 -9.16 3.96 -28.13
CA GLN A 306 -8.22 5.06 -27.90
C GLN A 306 -6.76 4.58 -27.86
N THR A 307 -6.49 3.45 -27.20
CA THR A 307 -5.14 2.89 -27.14
C THR A 307 -4.64 2.43 -28.51
N ARG A 308 -5.53 1.94 -29.39
CA ARG A 308 -5.17 1.56 -30.77
C ARG A 308 -4.86 2.77 -31.63
N GLU A 309 -5.63 3.85 -31.50
CA GLU A 309 -5.42 5.11 -32.20
C GLU A 309 -4.07 5.72 -31.84
N VAL A 310 -3.77 5.89 -30.55
CA VAL A 310 -2.47 6.41 -30.08
C VAL A 310 -1.29 5.57 -30.59
N ARG A 311 -1.44 4.23 -30.66
CA ARG A 311 -0.39 3.35 -31.22
C ARG A 311 -0.27 3.47 -32.74
N LYS A 312 -1.34 3.80 -33.44
CA LYS A 312 -1.31 4.04 -34.89
C LYS A 312 -0.59 5.36 -35.16
N GLU A 313 -0.94 6.42 -34.45
CA GLU A 313 -0.28 7.73 -34.57
C GLU A 313 1.22 7.65 -34.27
N ARG A 314 1.63 6.97 -33.20
CA ARG A 314 3.06 6.78 -32.89
C ARG A 314 3.84 6.07 -33.99
N ARG A 315 3.20 5.12 -34.70
CA ARG A 315 3.83 4.41 -35.83
C ARG A 315 3.93 5.24 -37.09
N HIS A 316 3.08 6.25 -37.26
CA HIS A 316 3.15 7.19 -38.39
C HIS A 316 4.14 8.34 -38.17
N ARG A 317 4.60 8.57 -36.93
CA ARG A 317 5.59 9.61 -36.58
C ARG A 317 7.03 9.11 -36.49
N LEU A 318 7.25 7.80 -36.65
CA LEU A 318 8.56 7.14 -36.70
C LEU A 318 8.91 6.84 -38.15
#